data_AF-W9K4E8-F1
#
_entry.id   AF-W9K4E8-F1
#
_cell.length_a   1.000
_cell.length_b   1.000
_cell.length_c   1.000
_cell.angle_alpha   90.00
_cell.angle_beta   90.00
_cell.angle_gamma   90.00
#
_symmetry.space_group_name_H-M   'P 1'
#
loop_
_entity.id
_entity.type
_entity.pdbx_description
1 polymer ?
#
loop_
_entity_poly.entity_id
_entity_poly.type
_entity_poly.pdbx_seq_one_letter_code
_entity_poly.pdbx_strand_id
1 'polypeptide(L)'
;MEQPDSPPPPPTLPELPPWQELQKKVDLQVQKAAEAAREHLWGHLFAHLPCSEIDWSLDGGRAVCRVVDMPCYGKFFSDPSDMKKHLLSKRHCAHEARLALEWVGPAPSQTSTAPVSRRPGRGSGGGKRKAAIDNGESELEEPSSKKQKKVATSS
;
A
#
# COMPACT_ATOMS: atom_id res chain seq x y z
N MET A 1 71.28 -10.47 -40.76
CA MET A 1 70.18 -11.38 -40.38
C MET A 1 69.30 -10.59 -39.44
N GLU A 2 68.42 -9.75 -39.99
CA GLU A 2 67.50 -8.94 -39.19
C GLU A 2 66.19 -9.72 -39.12
N GLN A 3 65.86 -10.17 -37.91
CA GLN A 3 64.62 -10.88 -37.64
C GLN A 3 63.51 -9.82 -37.66
N PRO A 4 62.45 -9.98 -38.47
CA PRO A 4 61.36 -9.01 -38.50
C PRO A 4 60.66 -9.00 -37.14
N ASP A 5 60.66 -7.82 -36.53
CA ASP A 5 60.00 -7.48 -35.27
C ASP A 5 58.52 -7.90 -35.36
N SER A 6 58.10 -8.82 -34.50
CA SER A 6 56.72 -9.30 -34.48
C SER A 6 55.78 -8.17 -34.06
N PRO A 7 54.63 -7.99 -34.74
CA PRO A 7 53.70 -6.93 -34.39
C PRO A 7 53.20 -7.11 -32.94
N PRO A 8 53.00 -6.00 -32.20
CA PRO A 8 52.53 -6.07 -30.82
C PRO A 8 51.18 -6.79 -30.76
N PRO A 9 50.91 -7.55 -29.67
CA PRO A 9 49.64 -8.24 -29.52
C PRO A 9 48.49 -7.22 -29.58
N PRO A 10 47.37 -7.56 -30.24
CA PRO A 10 46.23 -6.67 -30.31
C PRO A 10 45.76 -6.31 -28.89
N PRO A 11 45.31 -5.06 -28.66
CA PRO A 11 44.81 -4.65 -27.37
C PRO A 11 43.69 -5.61 -26.94
N THR A 12 43.84 -6.21 -25.77
CA THR A 12 42.83 -7.11 -25.18
C THR A 12 41.56 -6.29 -24.95
N LEU A 13 40.59 -6.43 -25.86
CA LEU A 13 39.26 -5.86 -25.67
C LEU A 13 38.63 -6.50 -24.43
N PRO A 14 37.97 -5.71 -23.56
CA PRO A 14 37.23 -6.26 -22.44
C PRO A 14 36.24 -7.31 -22.95
N GLU A 15 36.32 -8.53 -22.41
CA GLU A 15 35.36 -9.58 -22.73
C GLU A 15 33.96 -9.06 -22.37
N LEU A 16 33.11 -8.92 -23.39
CA LEU A 16 31.74 -8.46 -23.18
C LEU A 16 30.98 -9.51 -22.37
N PRO A 17 30.20 -9.11 -21.36
CA PRO A 17 29.41 -10.06 -20.60
C PRO A 17 28.46 -10.83 -21.53
N PRO A 18 28.18 -12.11 -21.24
CA PRO A 18 27.20 -12.89 -21.98
C PRO A 18 25.88 -12.13 -22.09
N TRP A 19 25.23 -12.18 -23.26
CA TRP A 19 24.02 -11.40 -23.53
C TRP A 19 22.91 -11.64 -22.49
N GLN A 20 22.85 -12.84 -21.89
CA GLN A 20 21.90 -13.19 -20.83
C GLN A 20 22.10 -12.34 -19.56
N GLU A 21 23.34 -11.99 -19.22
CA GLU A 21 23.61 -11.13 -18.07
C GLU A 21 23.17 -9.69 -18.34
N LEU A 22 23.36 -9.21 -19.56
CA LEU A 22 22.88 -7.91 -19.99
C LEU A 22 21.35 -7.85 -19.95
N GLN A 23 20.66 -8.89 -20.44
CA GLN A 23 19.22 -8.97 -20.39
C GLN A 23 18.69 -8.90 -18.94
N LYS A 24 19.24 -9.72 -18.04
CA LYS A 24 18.85 -9.69 -16.61
C LYS A 24 19.03 -8.31 -15.98
N LYS A 25 20.10 -7.60 -16.33
CA LYS A 25 20.35 -6.23 -15.85
C LYS A 25 19.26 -5.27 -16.35
N VAL A 26 18.89 -5.37 -17.62
CA VAL A 26 17.83 -4.53 -18.21
C VAL A 26 16.47 -4.86 -17.58
N ASP A 27 16.12 -6.14 -17.45
CA ASP A 27 14.85 -6.56 -16.85
C ASP A 27 14.69 -6.01 -15.41
N LEU A 28 15.76 -6.06 -14.62
CA LEU A 28 15.78 -5.50 -13.27
C LEU A 28 15.63 -3.98 -13.25
N GLN A 29 16.21 -3.27 -14.24
CA GLN A 29 16.00 -1.83 -14.38
C GLN A 29 14.56 -1.50 -14.78
N VAL A 30 13.98 -2.26 -15.70
CA VAL A 30 12.58 -2.10 -16.13
C VAL A 30 11.63 -2.34 -14.96
N GLN A 31 11.88 -3.38 -14.16
CA GLN A 31 11.08 -3.67 -12.97
C GLN A 31 11.10 -2.50 -11.98
N LYS A 32 12.29 -1.99 -11.63
CA LYS A 32 12.43 -0.83 -10.73
C LYS A 32 11.75 0.42 -11.27
N ALA A 33 11.88 0.67 -12.58
CA ALA A 33 11.20 1.79 -13.23
C ALA A 33 9.68 1.64 -13.17
N ALA A 34 9.16 0.42 -13.35
CA ALA A 34 7.73 0.14 -13.25
C ALA A 34 7.20 0.32 -11.81
N GLU A 35 7.95 -0.14 -10.80
CA GLU A 35 7.64 0.08 -9.38
C GLU A 35 7.56 1.59 -9.06
N ALA A 36 8.59 2.35 -9.43
CA ALA A 36 8.62 3.80 -9.22
C ALA A 36 7.48 4.54 -9.96
N ALA A 37 7.16 4.14 -11.19
CA ALA A 37 6.05 4.72 -11.93
C ALA A 37 4.69 4.44 -11.25
N ARG A 38 4.51 3.25 -10.68
CA ARG A 38 3.30 2.90 -9.92
C ARG A 38 3.19 3.67 -8.62
N GLU A 39 4.29 3.80 -7.88
CA GLU A 39 4.35 4.63 -6.69
C GLU A 39 4.01 6.09 -7.02
N HIS A 40 4.59 6.65 -8.09
CA HIS A 40 4.30 8.02 -8.50
C HIS A 40 2.82 8.22 -8.86
N LEU A 41 2.23 7.29 -9.61
CA LEU A 41 0.85 7.40 -10.09
C LEU A 41 -0.18 7.19 -8.97
N TRP A 42 0.06 6.24 -8.07
CA TRP A 42 -0.95 5.77 -7.10
C TRP A 42 -0.60 6.11 -5.64
N GLY A 43 0.63 6.52 -5.33
CA GLY A 43 1.12 6.73 -3.97
C GLY A 43 0.28 7.70 -3.16
N HIS A 44 -0.24 8.75 -3.79
CA HIS A 44 -1.12 9.71 -3.14
C HIS A 44 -2.40 9.09 -2.54
N LEU A 45 -2.86 7.94 -3.03
CA LEU A 45 -4.01 7.22 -2.48
C LEU A 45 -3.68 6.42 -1.22
N PHE A 46 -2.40 6.15 -0.97
CA PHE A 46 -1.90 5.44 0.21
C PHE A 46 -1.31 6.40 1.25
N ALA A 47 -1.30 7.72 0.99
CA ALA A 47 -0.68 8.73 1.85
C ALA A 47 -1.20 8.75 3.29
N HIS A 48 -2.42 8.25 3.54
CA HIS A 48 -3.01 8.16 4.88
C HIS A 48 -2.66 6.86 5.62
N LEU A 49 -1.82 5.99 5.04
CA LEU A 49 -1.38 4.71 5.61
C LEU A 49 0.16 4.67 5.76
N PRO A 50 0.78 5.60 6.51
CA PRO A 50 2.24 5.73 6.59
C PRO A 50 2.97 4.56 7.26
N CYS A 51 2.30 3.80 8.13
CA CYS A 51 2.87 2.63 8.81
C CYS A 51 2.68 1.35 8.01
N SER A 52 1.76 1.32 7.05
CA SER A 52 1.48 0.15 6.23
C SER A 52 2.56 -0.04 5.15
N GLU A 53 3.00 -1.29 4.96
CA GLU A 53 3.87 -1.66 3.84
C GLU A 53 3.05 -1.76 2.53
N ILE A 54 3.53 -1.08 1.49
CA ILE A 54 2.88 -1.02 0.18
C ILE A 54 3.75 -1.73 -0.86
N ASP A 55 3.23 -2.82 -1.44
CA ASP A 55 3.93 -3.55 -2.49
C ASP A 55 3.70 -2.94 -3.89
N TRP A 56 4.70 -2.17 -4.34
CA TRP A 56 4.74 -1.60 -5.68
C TRP A 56 5.16 -2.61 -6.76
N SER A 57 5.66 -3.78 -6.38
CA SER A 57 6.09 -4.83 -7.30
C SER A 57 4.91 -5.57 -7.92
N LEU A 58 3.76 -5.57 -7.24
CA LEU A 58 2.56 -6.28 -7.71
C LEU A 58 2.15 -5.78 -9.09
N ASP A 59 2.19 -6.68 -10.07
CA ASP A 59 1.87 -6.34 -11.45
C ASP A 59 0.38 -6.18 -11.67
N GLY A 60 0.05 -5.22 -12.53
CA GLY A 60 -1.32 -4.82 -12.80
C GLY A 60 -1.38 -3.30 -12.88
N GLY A 61 -1.46 -2.77 -14.11
CA GLY A 61 -1.71 -1.35 -14.38
C GLY A 61 -3.11 -0.87 -13.97
N ARG A 62 -3.77 -1.56 -13.04
CA ARG A 62 -5.12 -1.28 -12.56
C ARG A 62 -5.08 -0.88 -11.08
N ALA A 63 -6.19 -0.34 -10.60
CA ALA A 63 -6.41 -0.05 -9.19
C ALA A 63 -6.47 -1.37 -8.40
N VAL A 64 -5.41 -1.71 -7.68
CA VAL A 64 -5.28 -2.94 -6.86
C VAL A 64 -4.91 -2.56 -5.44
N CYS A 65 -5.48 -3.24 -4.44
CA CYS A 65 -5.03 -3.07 -3.06
C CYS A 65 -3.62 -3.66 -2.89
N ARG A 66 -2.66 -2.80 -2.53
CA ARG A 66 -1.23 -3.13 -2.40
C ARG A 66 -0.74 -3.20 -0.95
N VAL A 67 -1.64 -3.09 0.03
CA VAL A 67 -1.31 -3.14 1.45
C VAL A 67 -1.00 -4.58 1.84
N VAL A 68 0.23 -4.83 2.28
CA VAL A 68 0.72 -6.15 2.72
C VAL A 68 0.02 -6.56 4.04
N ASP A 69 0.02 -7.87 4.35
CA ASP A 69 -0.57 -8.44 5.58
C ASP A 69 -2.06 -8.17 5.80
N MET A 70 -2.78 -7.90 4.71
CA MET A 70 -4.22 -7.71 4.70
C MET A 70 -4.88 -8.70 3.74
N PRO A 71 -6.03 -9.29 4.09
CA PRO A 71 -6.69 -10.30 3.25
C PRO A 71 -7.32 -9.72 1.97
N CYS A 72 -7.32 -8.40 1.81
CA CYS A 72 -7.71 -7.72 0.58
C CYS A 72 -6.52 -7.42 -0.34
N TYR A 73 -5.29 -7.77 0.04
CA TYR A 73 -4.11 -7.65 -0.80
C TYR A 73 -4.33 -8.34 -2.15
N GLY A 74 -3.96 -7.67 -3.25
CA GLY A 74 -4.17 -8.15 -4.62
C GLY A 74 -5.61 -8.02 -5.13
N LYS A 75 -6.56 -7.50 -4.34
CA LYS A 75 -7.94 -7.28 -4.82
C LYS A 75 -7.99 -6.17 -5.86
N PHE A 76 -8.58 -6.46 -7.02
CA PHE A 76 -8.79 -5.53 -8.12
C PHE A 76 -10.04 -4.66 -7.92
N PHE A 77 -9.95 -3.43 -8.41
CA PHE A 77 -11.04 -2.46 -8.47
C PHE A 77 -11.17 -1.95 -9.90
N SER A 78 -12.42 -1.73 -10.33
CA SER A 78 -12.73 -1.22 -11.66
C SER A 78 -12.36 0.26 -11.81
N ASP A 79 -12.48 1.03 -10.72
CA ASP A 79 -12.27 2.48 -10.71
C ASP A 79 -11.32 2.90 -9.56
N PRO A 80 -10.42 3.89 -9.79
CA PRO A 80 -9.59 4.50 -8.75
C PRO A 80 -10.35 5.00 -7.52
N SER A 81 -11.57 5.51 -7.73
CA SER A 81 -12.44 6.04 -6.67
C SER A 81 -12.91 4.95 -5.73
N ASP A 82 -13.20 3.76 -6.26
CA ASP A 82 -13.59 2.60 -5.44
C ASP A 82 -12.41 2.08 -4.64
N MET A 83 -11.21 2.09 -5.23
CA MET A 83 -9.98 1.78 -4.50
C MET A 83 -9.74 2.80 -3.38
N LYS A 84 -9.91 4.10 -3.65
CA LYS A 84 -9.78 5.14 -2.61
C LYS A 84 -10.76 4.93 -1.46
N LYS A 85 -12.05 4.70 -1.75
CA LYS A 85 -13.06 4.38 -0.74
C LYS A 85 -12.69 3.11 0.05
N HIS A 86 -12.16 2.10 -0.64
CA HIS A 86 -11.70 0.88 0.00
C HIS A 86 -10.53 1.13 0.96
N LEU A 87 -9.51 1.90 0.55
CA LEU A 87 -8.36 2.25 1.40
C LEU A 87 -8.74 3.14 2.58
N LEU A 88 -9.81 3.92 2.47
CA LEU A 88 -10.40 4.72 3.56
C LEU A 88 -11.36 3.92 4.45
N SER A 89 -11.54 2.63 4.20
CA SER A 89 -12.43 1.80 5.01
C SER A 89 -11.86 1.59 6.42
N LYS A 90 -12.77 1.37 7.39
CA LYS A 90 -12.41 1.09 8.79
C LYS A 90 -11.38 -0.03 8.96
N ARG A 91 -11.35 -1.00 8.05
CA ARG A 91 -10.40 -2.12 8.10
C ARG A 91 -8.97 -1.68 7.91
N HIS A 92 -8.71 -0.83 6.91
CA HIS A 92 -7.37 -0.28 6.66
C HIS A 92 -6.96 0.68 7.77
N CYS A 93 -7.86 1.55 8.22
CA CYS A 93 -7.56 2.45 9.35
C CYS A 93 -7.25 1.68 10.65
N ALA A 94 -7.97 0.58 10.92
CA ALA A 94 -7.71 -0.25 12.10
C ALA A 94 -6.37 -1.00 12.01
N HIS A 95 -6.02 -1.49 10.81
CA HIS A 95 -4.72 -2.11 10.56
C HIS A 95 -3.58 -1.11 10.76
N GLU A 96 -3.71 0.08 10.19
CA GLU A 96 -2.78 1.19 10.34
C GLU A 96 -2.59 1.58 11.81
N ALA A 97 -3.70 1.74 12.55
CA ALA A 97 -3.64 2.04 13.98
C ALA A 97 -2.95 0.94 14.80
N ARG A 98 -3.15 -0.34 14.43
CA ARG A 98 -2.46 -1.47 15.07
C ARG A 98 -0.96 -1.41 14.82
N LEU A 99 -0.53 -1.17 13.58
CA LEU A 99 0.88 -1.02 13.23
C LEU A 99 1.53 0.18 13.95
N ALA A 100 0.82 1.30 14.03
CA ALA A 100 1.29 2.47 14.76
C ALA A 100 1.50 2.19 16.26
N LEU A 101 0.62 1.41 16.89
CA LEU A 101 0.77 0.99 18.30
C LEU A 101 1.98 0.06 18.49
N GLU A 102 2.19 -0.86 17.55
CA GLU A 102 3.34 -1.77 17.57
C GLU A 102 4.66 -1.00 17.45
N TRP A 103 4.68 0.03 16.59
CA TRP A 103 5.87 0.85 16.35
C TRP A 103 6.31 1.69 17.56
N VAL A 104 5.35 2.23 18.32
CA VAL A 104 5.65 3.03 19.52
C VAL A 104 6.20 2.15 20.66
N GLY A 105 6.05 0.83 20.56
CA GLY A 105 6.44 -0.13 21.58
C GLY A 105 5.59 0.01 22.86
N PRO A 106 5.54 -1.02 23.71
CA PRO A 106 5.04 -0.83 25.06
C PRO A 106 5.96 0.17 25.76
N ALA A 107 5.40 1.28 26.24
CA ALA A 107 6.14 2.24 27.05
C ALA A 107 6.94 1.48 28.12
N PRO A 108 8.23 1.82 28.36
CA PRO A 108 9.01 1.16 29.40
C PRO A 108 8.20 1.26 30.69
N SER A 109 7.90 0.10 31.27
CA SER A 109 7.12 -0.01 32.50
C SER A 109 7.71 0.95 33.52
N GLN A 110 7.02 2.04 33.79
CA GLN A 110 7.33 2.86 34.95
C GLN A 110 7.02 1.96 36.15
N THR A 111 8.07 1.40 36.75
CA THR A 111 8.05 0.74 38.04
C THR A 111 7.54 1.78 39.04
N SER A 112 6.21 1.86 39.19
CA SER A 112 5.57 2.67 40.21
C SER A 112 5.84 1.98 41.54
N THR A 113 6.92 2.39 42.21
CA THR A 113 7.11 2.14 43.63
C THR A 113 6.03 2.92 44.37
N ALA A 114 4.94 2.24 44.65
CA ALA A 114 3.87 2.76 45.51
C ALA A 114 4.42 3.05 46.92
N PRO A 115 4.08 4.20 47.53
CA PRO A 115 3.84 4.25 48.95
C PRO A 115 2.35 4.07 49.22
N VAL A 116 2.04 2.99 49.95
CA VAL A 116 0.75 2.78 50.62
C VAL A 116 0.49 3.94 51.59
N SER A 117 -0.67 4.60 51.50
CA SER A 117 -1.50 4.95 52.67
C SER A 117 -2.81 5.69 52.32
N ARG A 118 -3.90 4.91 52.36
CA ARG A 118 -5.21 5.16 53.00
C ARG A 118 -5.81 6.58 53.02
N ARG A 119 -7.01 6.72 52.44
CA ARG A 119 -8.28 6.90 53.20
C ARG A 119 -9.54 6.77 52.31
N PRO A 120 -10.68 6.33 52.87
CA PRO A 120 -11.95 6.19 52.16
C PRO A 120 -12.75 7.50 52.20
N GLY A 121 -13.16 7.98 51.02
CA GLY A 121 -13.99 9.17 50.83
C GLY A 121 -15.28 8.82 50.08
N ARG A 122 -16.34 8.67 50.85
CA ARG A 122 -17.73 8.44 50.45
C ARG A 122 -18.25 9.66 49.67
N GLY A 123 -18.81 9.45 48.46
CA GLY A 123 -19.40 10.53 47.67
C GLY A 123 -20.39 10.00 46.64
N SER A 124 -21.64 9.83 47.07
CA SER A 124 -22.79 9.60 46.19
C SER A 124 -23.16 10.90 45.47
N GLY A 125 -23.40 10.83 44.16
CA GLY A 125 -23.86 11.99 43.38
C GLY A 125 -24.35 11.56 42.00
N GLY A 126 -25.63 11.21 41.92
CA GLY A 126 -26.30 10.87 40.68
C GLY A 126 -26.47 12.09 39.76
N GLY A 127 -26.28 11.87 38.46
CA GLY A 127 -26.54 12.84 37.42
C GLY A 127 -27.16 12.18 36.20
N LYS A 128 -28.45 11.86 36.30
CA LYS A 128 -29.32 11.56 35.16
C LYS A 128 -29.39 12.80 34.26
N ARG A 129 -28.95 12.71 33.00
CA ARG A 129 -29.49 13.54 31.91
C ARG A 129 -29.82 12.68 30.69
N LYS A 130 -31.12 12.62 30.44
CA LYS A 130 -31.78 12.18 29.20
C LYS A 130 -31.73 13.31 28.17
N ALA A 131 -31.48 12.95 26.91
CA ALA A 131 -32.10 13.47 25.68
C ALA A 131 -31.60 12.49 24.58
N ALA A 132 -32.40 11.63 23.94
CA ALA A 132 -33.65 11.76 23.20
C ALA A 132 -33.52 12.54 21.87
N ILE A 133 -33.88 11.83 20.79
CA ILE A 133 -34.34 12.23 19.43
C ILE A 133 -33.29 12.91 18.50
N ASP A 134 -33.26 12.69 17.18
CA ASP A 134 -34.29 12.25 16.24
C ASP A 134 -33.69 11.66 14.94
N ASN A 135 -34.54 10.95 14.21
CA ASN A 135 -34.39 10.29 12.92
C ASN A 135 -33.85 11.16 11.77
N GLY A 136 -33.25 10.48 10.79
CA GLY A 136 -32.92 11.04 9.48
C GLY A 136 -32.61 9.94 8.46
N GLU A 137 -33.59 9.04 8.26
CA GLU A 137 -33.69 8.21 7.07
C GLU A 137 -33.66 9.10 5.81
N SER A 138 -32.86 8.72 4.83
CA SER A 138 -33.05 9.14 3.44
C SER A 138 -32.78 7.93 2.56
N GLU A 139 -33.89 7.27 2.33
CA GLU A 139 -34.25 6.26 1.37
C GLU A 139 -33.85 6.64 -0.08
N LEU A 140 -33.48 5.60 -0.86
CA LEU A 140 -33.58 5.38 -2.32
C LEU A 140 -33.28 6.58 -3.26
N GLU A 141 -32.43 6.44 -4.27
CA GLU A 141 -32.88 5.91 -5.55
C GLU A 141 -31.74 5.30 -6.40
N GLU A 142 -32.02 4.09 -6.88
CA GLU A 142 -31.40 3.48 -8.05
C GLU A 142 -32.06 4.07 -9.30
N PRO A 143 -31.31 4.33 -10.38
CA PRO A 143 -31.86 3.88 -11.67
C PRO A 143 -30.91 2.96 -12.43
N SER A 144 -31.28 1.68 -12.40
CA SER A 144 -31.23 0.75 -13.53
C SER A 144 -31.40 1.45 -14.88
N SER A 145 -30.39 1.32 -15.75
CA SER A 145 -30.56 1.45 -17.19
C SER A 145 -29.82 0.35 -17.93
N LYS A 146 -30.56 -0.73 -18.17
CA LYS A 146 -30.35 -1.66 -19.28
C LYS A 146 -30.34 -0.88 -20.60
N LYS A 147 -29.28 -1.05 -21.40
CA LYS A 147 -29.47 -1.15 -22.86
C LYS A 147 -28.38 -1.99 -23.52
N GLN A 148 -28.76 -3.25 -23.76
CA GLN A 148 -28.28 -4.03 -24.90
C GLN A 148 -28.51 -3.23 -26.19
N LYS A 149 -27.57 -3.22 -27.15
CA LYS A 149 -27.84 -3.72 -28.52
C LYS A 149 -26.60 -3.70 -29.45
N LYS A 150 -26.36 -4.88 -30.02
CA LYS A 150 -25.99 -5.21 -31.41
C LYS A 150 -24.60 -4.84 -31.96
N VAL A 151 -23.78 -5.90 -32.01
CA VAL A 151 -23.16 -6.46 -33.22
C VAL A 151 -23.63 -5.89 -34.56
N ALA A 152 -22.67 -5.47 -35.39
CA ALA A 152 -22.72 -5.64 -36.85
C ALA A 152 -21.28 -5.72 -37.39
N THR A 153 -20.90 -6.95 -37.77
CA THR A 153 -19.86 -7.27 -38.74
C THR A 153 -20.31 -6.85 -40.15
N SER A 154 -19.42 -6.27 -40.94
CA SER A 154 -19.48 -6.21 -42.41
C SER A 154 -18.01 -6.20 -42.85
N SER A 155 -17.50 -7.34 -43.34
CA SER A 155 -17.56 -7.82 -44.74
C SER A 155 -16.81 -6.89 -45.69
#